data_AF-A0A317E5C5-F1
#
_entry.id   AF-A0A317E5C5-F1
#
_cell.length_a   1.000
_cell.length_b   1.000
_cell.length_c   1.000
_cell.angle_alpha   90.00
_cell.angle_beta   90.00
_cell.angle_gamma   90.00
#
_symmetry.space_group_name_H-M   'P 1'
#
loop_
_entity.id
_entity.type
_entity.pdbx_description
1 polymer ?
#
loop_
_entity_poly.entity_id
_entity_poly.type
_entity_poly.pdbx_seq_one_letter_code
_entity_poly.pdbx_strand_id
1 'polypeptide(L)'
;MANQAGKRPLPEVFLNCPFDDAYRPLYQAIVFTVMALGYQVRMALEIEDSAQSRLAKIVGIIRETPYGIHDISRAGVDPDSGLARFNMPLELGLFLGAKAYGGTVQQRKIALILDTERHRYQRFISDIAGNDIQAHKDDPRNVVTKVRNWLATHAGAGTAVLGGAGVFAHYQRFLVDLPAIQDRLGHDDDLPFVDYQTVVRHWLAGSPLPDARAS
;
A
#
# COMPACT_ATOMS: atom_id res chain seq x y z
N MET A 1 -4.83 35.36 -15.69
CA MET A 1 -4.93 33.90 -15.92
C MET A 1 -3.58 33.30 -15.55
N ALA A 2 -3.45 32.76 -14.34
CA ALA A 2 -2.18 32.23 -13.85
C ALA A 2 -1.96 30.82 -14.41
N ASN A 3 -0.81 30.63 -15.03
CA ASN A 3 -0.33 29.41 -15.67
C ASN A 3 -0.22 28.28 -14.62
N GLN A 4 -1.09 27.26 -14.69
CA GLN A 4 -0.90 26.01 -13.95
C GLN A 4 0.23 25.24 -14.62
N ALA A 5 1.47 25.47 -14.16
CA ALA A 5 2.60 24.62 -14.51
C ALA A 5 2.24 23.18 -14.11
N GLY A 6 2.14 22.29 -15.11
CA GLY A 6 1.68 20.91 -14.94
C GLY A 6 2.50 20.17 -13.89
N LYS A 7 1.91 19.98 -12.70
CA LYS A 7 2.50 19.17 -11.63
C LYS A 7 2.60 17.74 -12.16
N ARG A 8 3.81 17.18 -12.23
CA ARG A 8 4.01 15.79 -12.66
C ARG A 8 3.15 14.88 -11.76
N PRO A 9 2.42 13.90 -12.32
CA PRO A 9 1.64 12.98 -11.50
C PRO A 9 2.55 12.24 -10.52
N LEU A 10 2.04 11.95 -9.33
CA LEU A 10 2.79 11.23 -8.32
C LEU A 10 3.00 9.78 -8.79
N PRO A 11 4.10 9.12 -8.39
CA PRO A 11 4.30 7.71 -8.73
C PRO A 11 3.26 6.84 -8.02
N GLU A 12 2.71 5.88 -8.74
CA GLU A 12 1.64 5.00 -8.25
C GLU A 12 2.17 3.66 -7.72
N VAL A 13 1.53 3.16 -6.66
CA VAL A 13 1.83 1.90 -5.99
C VAL A 13 0.57 1.04 -5.98
N PHE A 14 0.60 -0.12 -6.63
CA PHE A 14 -0.44 -1.12 -6.50
C PHE A 14 -0.39 -1.75 -5.10
N LEU A 15 -1.48 -1.66 -4.34
CA LEU A 15 -1.61 -2.29 -3.04
C LEU A 15 -2.49 -3.54 -3.15
N ASN A 16 -1.85 -4.69 -3.05
CA ASN A 16 -2.45 -6.01 -2.97
C ASN A 16 -2.40 -6.49 -1.52
N CYS A 17 -3.47 -6.26 -0.75
CA CYS A 17 -3.54 -6.67 0.65
C CYS A 17 -4.92 -7.21 1.04
N PRO A 18 -5.02 -7.95 2.16
CA PRO A 18 -6.29 -8.32 2.75
C PRO A 18 -7.14 -7.10 3.11
N PHE A 19 -8.46 -7.30 3.22
CA PHE A 19 -9.42 -6.23 3.53
C PHE A 19 -10.40 -6.63 4.64
N ASP A 20 -10.06 -7.64 5.44
CA ASP A 20 -10.81 -7.98 6.65
C ASP A 20 -10.54 -6.97 7.78
N ASP A 21 -11.47 -6.87 8.73
CA ASP A 21 -11.38 -5.92 9.85
C ASP A 21 -10.13 -6.11 10.71
N ALA A 22 -9.65 -7.35 10.85
CA ALA A 22 -8.44 -7.64 11.60
C ALA A 22 -7.18 -7.09 10.89
N TYR A 23 -7.21 -6.98 9.55
CA TYR A 23 -6.12 -6.40 8.77
C TYR A 23 -6.23 -4.87 8.60
N ARG A 24 -7.40 -4.28 8.84
CA ARG A 24 -7.67 -2.84 8.69
C ARG A 24 -6.59 -1.92 9.29
N PRO A 25 -6.06 -2.15 10.51
CA PRO A 25 -5.01 -1.29 11.07
C PRO A 25 -3.70 -1.30 10.27
N LEU A 26 -3.35 -2.43 9.65
CA LEU A 26 -2.15 -2.55 8.81
C LEU A 26 -2.37 -1.88 7.46
N TYR A 27 -3.52 -2.16 6.84
CA TYR A 27 -3.93 -1.53 5.58
C TYR A 27 -3.89 0.00 5.69
N GLN A 28 -4.50 0.58 6.73
CA GLN A 28 -4.50 2.02 6.99
C GLN A 28 -3.07 2.57 7.15
N ALA A 29 -2.23 1.87 7.93
CA ALA A 29 -0.84 2.25 8.14
C ALA A 29 -0.02 2.22 6.84
N ILE A 30 -0.24 1.24 5.97
CA ILE A 30 0.39 1.15 4.65
C ILE A 30 -0.05 2.35 3.80
N VAL A 31 -1.36 2.57 3.64
CA VAL A 31 -1.89 3.66 2.80
C VAL A 31 -1.36 5.01 3.27
N PHE A 32 -1.43 5.28 4.57
CA PHE A 32 -0.87 6.50 5.15
C PHE A 32 0.62 6.65 4.81
N THR A 33 1.42 5.59 4.99
CA THR A 33 2.86 5.62 4.73
C THR A 33 3.16 5.90 3.26
N VAL A 34 2.49 5.22 2.33
CA VAL A 34 2.68 5.43 0.89
C VAL A 34 2.38 6.89 0.53
N MET A 35 1.25 7.42 1.01
CA MET A 35 0.83 8.80 0.72
C MET A 35 1.73 9.84 1.39
N ALA A 36 2.17 9.60 2.62
CA ALA A 36 3.08 10.47 3.35
C ALA A 36 4.44 10.61 2.64
N LEU A 37 4.91 9.54 1.97
CA LEU A 37 6.14 9.56 1.17
C LEU A 37 5.96 10.13 -0.25
N GLY A 38 4.78 10.68 -0.59
CA GLY A 38 4.53 11.34 -1.87
C GLY A 38 4.19 10.40 -3.02
N TYR A 39 3.66 9.21 -2.72
CA TYR A 39 3.16 8.26 -3.72
C TYR A 39 1.63 8.23 -3.70
N GLN A 40 1.03 7.72 -4.78
CA GLN A 40 -0.39 7.39 -4.83
C GLN A 40 -0.60 5.89 -4.67
N VAL A 41 -1.53 5.50 -3.80
CA VAL A 41 -1.96 4.09 -3.72
C VAL A 41 -2.99 3.86 -4.81
N ARG A 42 -2.92 2.69 -5.45
CA ARG A 42 -3.94 2.16 -6.36
C ARG A 42 -4.39 0.79 -5.84
N MET A 43 -5.70 0.56 -5.73
CA MET A 43 -6.26 -0.70 -5.25
C MET A 43 -7.46 -1.11 -6.10
N ALA A 44 -7.70 -2.42 -6.21
CA ALA A 44 -8.85 -2.96 -6.95
C ALA A 44 -10.22 -2.47 -6.42
N LEU A 45 -10.29 -2.02 -5.16
CA LEU A 45 -11.49 -1.47 -4.53
C LEU A 45 -11.79 -0.01 -4.93
N GLU A 46 -10.89 0.69 -5.61
CA GLU A 46 -11.09 2.09 -6.04
C GLU A 46 -12.18 2.25 -7.11
N ILE A 47 -12.51 1.18 -7.83
CA ILE A 47 -13.37 1.23 -9.01
C ILE A 47 -14.55 0.27 -8.80
N GLU A 48 -15.67 0.79 -8.32
CA GLU A 48 -16.97 0.10 -8.34
C GLU A 48 -17.60 0.16 -9.74
N ASP A 49 -16.99 -0.51 -10.70
CA ASP A 49 -17.61 -0.78 -12.01
C ASP A 49 -18.12 -2.23 -12.08
N SER A 50 -19.42 -2.42 -11.88
CA SER A 50 -20.06 -3.75 -11.97
C SER A 50 -20.04 -4.35 -13.38
N ALA A 51 -19.68 -3.58 -14.42
CA ALA A 51 -19.56 -4.06 -15.79
C ALA A 51 -18.18 -4.69 -16.10
N GLN A 52 -17.19 -4.55 -15.20
CA GLN A 52 -15.86 -5.14 -15.36
C GLN A 52 -15.55 -6.16 -14.27
N SER A 53 -14.93 -7.28 -14.66
CA SER A 53 -14.48 -8.29 -13.69
C SER A 53 -13.38 -7.72 -12.79
N ARG A 54 -13.36 -8.13 -11.52
CA ARG A 54 -12.31 -7.75 -10.55
C ARG A 54 -10.91 -8.05 -11.07
N LEU A 55 -10.73 -9.20 -11.72
CA LEU A 55 -9.45 -9.59 -12.31
C LEU A 55 -9.01 -8.62 -13.43
N ALA A 56 -9.93 -8.20 -14.31
CA ALA A 56 -9.60 -7.24 -15.36
C ALA A 56 -9.13 -5.90 -14.78
N LYS A 57 -9.76 -5.42 -13.70
CA LYS A 57 -9.36 -4.21 -12.98
C LYS A 57 -7.96 -4.35 -12.36
N ILE A 58 -7.70 -5.45 -11.67
CA ILE A 58 -6.38 -5.75 -11.10
C ILE A 58 -5.31 -5.73 -12.19
N VAL A 59 -5.55 -6.39 -13.33
CA VAL A 59 -4.63 -6.39 -14.47
C VAL A 59 -4.41 -4.99 -15.03
N GLY A 60 -5.46 -4.15 -15.10
CA GLY A 60 -5.37 -2.75 -15.49
C GLY A 60 -4.47 -1.94 -14.55
N ILE A 61 -4.71 -2.03 -13.24
CA ILE A 61 -3.89 -1.36 -12.22
C ILE A 61 -2.44 -1.83 -12.31
N ILE A 62 -2.21 -3.15 -12.32
CA ILE A 62 -0.86 -3.72 -12.44
C ILE A 62 -0.16 -3.17 -13.68
N ARG A 63 -0.86 -3.04 -14.83
CA ARG A 63 -0.28 -2.51 -16.06
C ARG A 63 0.22 -1.07 -15.90
N GLU A 64 -0.53 -0.23 -15.19
CA GLU A 64 -0.31 1.20 -15.00
C GLU A 64 0.73 1.52 -13.91
N THR A 65 0.79 0.71 -12.84
CA THR A 65 1.63 1.03 -11.68
C THR A 65 3.07 0.52 -11.82
N PRO A 66 4.11 1.34 -11.59
CA PRO A 66 5.51 0.88 -11.56
C PRO A 66 5.89 0.13 -10.28
N TYR A 67 5.19 0.37 -9.18
CA TYR A 67 5.48 -0.20 -7.86
C TYR A 67 4.34 -1.11 -7.39
N GLY A 68 4.66 -2.17 -6.65
CA GLY A 68 3.68 -3.07 -6.05
C GLY A 68 4.03 -3.42 -4.60
N ILE A 69 3.06 -3.30 -3.69
CA ILE A 69 3.14 -3.85 -2.32
C ILE A 69 2.16 -5.02 -2.26
N HIS A 70 2.67 -6.21 -2.00
CA HIS A 70 1.91 -7.44 -1.95
C HIS A 70 2.00 -8.08 -0.58
N ASP A 71 0.90 -8.10 0.16
CA ASP A 71 0.81 -8.74 1.46
C ASP A 71 0.08 -10.09 1.36
N ILE A 72 0.82 -11.17 1.63
CA ILE A 72 0.34 -12.56 1.56
C ILE A 72 0.02 -13.17 2.93
N SER A 73 -0.09 -12.33 3.96
CA SER A 73 -0.41 -12.72 5.36
C SER A 73 -1.68 -13.54 5.51
N ARG A 74 -2.72 -13.27 4.70
CA ARG A 74 -4.02 -13.96 4.81
C ARG A 74 -4.22 -15.09 3.80
N ALA A 75 -3.15 -15.77 3.38
CA ALA A 75 -3.21 -16.98 2.55
C ALA A 75 -3.66 -18.27 3.27
N GLY A 76 -4.38 -18.13 4.39
CA GLY A 76 -4.82 -19.25 5.23
C GLY A 76 -6.23 -19.73 4.90
N VAL A 77 -6.68 -20.75 5.63
CA VAL A 77 -8.08 -21.20 5.63
C VAL A 77 -8.93 -20.11 6.27
N ASP A 78 -9.91 -19.65 5.52
CA ASP A 78 -10.95 -18.76 5.97
C ASP A 78 -11.88 -19.50 6.94
N PRO A 79 -12.11 -19.00 8.17
CA PRO A 79 -12.96 -19.69 9.15
C PRO A 79 -14.41 -19.87 8.70
N ASP A 80 -14.94 -18.93 7.90
CA ASP A 80 -16.35 -18.93 7.50
C ASP A 80 -16.62 -19.93 6.36
N SER A 81 -15.77 -19.93 5.34
CA SER A 81 -15.91 -20.81 4.18
C SER A 81 -15.17 -22.15 4.31
N GLY A 82 -14.20 -22.26 5.24
CA GLY A 82 -13.33 -23.42 5.36
C GLY A 82 -12.35 -23.60 4.19
N LEU A 83 -12.23 -22.60 3.31
CA LEU A 83 -11.38 -22.65 2.11
C LEU A 83 -10.18 -21.72 2.23
N ALA A 84 -9.08 -22.08 1.57
CA ALA A 84 -7.89 -21.23 1.51
C ALA A 84 -8.13 -19.99 0.63
N ARG A 85 -7.73 -18.81 1.11
CA ARG A 85 -7.78 -17.57 0.33
C ARG A 85 -6.54 -17.44 -0.56
N PHE A 86 -6.69 -17.65 -1.86
CA PHE A 86 -5.58 -17.56 -2.83
C PHE A 86 -5.46 -16.22 -3.55
N ASN A 87 -6.32 -15.25 -3.26
CA ASN A 87 -6.37 -13.98 -3.99
C ASN A 87 -5.04 -13.21 -3.92
N MET A 88 -4.48 -13.01 -2.72
CA MET A 88 -3.20 -12.30 -2.57
C MET A 88 -2.03 -12.99 -3.30
N PRO A 89 -1.86 -14.34 -3.19
CA PRO A 89 -0.96 -15.11 -4.04
C PRO A 89 -1.18 -14.92 -5.55
N LEU A 90 -2.42 -14.97 -6.01
CA LEU A 90 -2.77 -14.85 -7.44
C LEU A 90 -2.38 -13.46 -7.97
N GLU A 91 -2.74 -12.40 -7.25
CA GLU A 91 -2.45 -11.01 -7.62
C GLU A 91 -0.93 -10.72 -7.60
N LEU A 92 -0.19 -11.30 -6.65
CA LEU A 92 1.28 -11.28 -6.67
C LEU A 92 1.83 -12.00 -7.90
N GLY A 93 1.30 -13.18 -8.23
CA GLY A 93 1.70 -13.94 -9.42
C GLY A 93 1.51 -13.16 -10.72
N LEU A 94 0.40 -12.43 -10.86
CA LEU A 94 0.14 -11.54 -12.00
C LEU A 94 1.17 -10.42 -12.10
N PHE A 95 1.51 -9.77 -10.98
CA PHE A 95 2.49 -8.69 -10.95
C PHE A 95 3.90 -9.20 -11.29
N LEU A 96 4.31 -10.32 -10.72
CA LEU A 96 5.60 -10.96 -11.02
C LEU A 96 5.66 -11.44 -12.47
N GLY A 97 4.56 -11.99 -13.01
CA GLY A 97 4.46 -12.38 -14.41
C GLY A 97 4.59 -11.19 -15.37
N ALA A 98 3.92 -10.06 -15.05
CA ALA A 98 4.08 -8.81 -15.80
C ALA A 98 5.54 -8.32 -15.77
N LYS A 99 6.20 -8.41 -14.61
CA LYS A 99 7.61 -8.10 -14.47
C LYS A 99 8.52 -9.04 -15.27
N ALA A 100 8.24 -10.34 -15.28
CA ALA A 100 9.10 -11.33 -15.92
C ALA A 100 8.98 -11.32 -17.45
N TYR A 101 7.75 -11.23 -17.96
CA TYR A 101 7.46 -11.49 -19.38
C TYR A 101 6.87 -10.29 -20.12
N GLY A 102 6.54 -9.19 -19.43
CA GLY A 102 6.04 -7.98 -20.07
C GLY A 102 7.12 -7.23 -20.85
N GLY A 103 6.72 -6.18 -21.57
CA GLY A 103 7.65 -5.30 -22.28
C GLY A 103 8.57 -4.50 -21.35
N THR A 104 9.47 -3.69 -21.92
CA THR A 104 10.51 -2.96 -21.19
C THR A 104 10.01 -2.15 -19.99
N VAL A 105 8.82 -1.55 -20.09
CA VAL A 105 8.20 -0.82 -18.97
C VAL A 105 7.81 -1.75 -17.82
N GLN A 106 7.26 -2.92 -18.14
CA GLN A 106 6.78 -3.88 -17.15
C GLN A 106 7.95 -4.56 -16.44
N GLN A 107 9.05 -4.86 -17.14
CA GLN A 107 10.26 -5.46 -16.55
C GLN A 107 10.92 -4.59 -15.46
N ARG A 108 10.71 -3.27 -15.53
CA ARG A 108 11.18 -2.30 -14.53
C ARG A 108 10.35 -2.25 -13.26
N LYS A 109 9.23 -2.98 -13.19
CA LYS A 109 8.41 -3.01 -11.97
C LYS A 109 9.19 -3.47 -10.77
N ILE A 110 8.85 -2.92 -9.61
CA ILE A 110 9.50 -3.25 -8.35
C ILE A 110 8.44 -3.63 -7.33
N ALA A 111 8.66 -4.72 -6.61
CA ALA A 111 7.74 -5.24 -5.62
C ALA A 111 8.34 -5.21 -4.21
N LEU A 112 7.51 -4.94 -3.22
CA LEU A 112 7.69 -5.32 -1.83
C LEU A 112 6.72 -6.45 -1.52
N ILE A 113 7.22 -7.54 -0.96
CA ILE A 113 6.39 -8.66 -0.52
C ILE A 113 6.41 -8.72 1.01
N LEU A 114 5.22 -8.76 1.60
CA LEU A 114 4.97 -8.75 3.03
C LEU A 114 4.25 -10.05 3.46
N ASP A 115 4.51 -10.51 4.67
CA ASP A 115 3.81 -11.63 5.30
C ASP A 115 3.75 -11.37 6.82
N THR A 116 2.87 -12.08 7.55
CA THR A 116 2.79 -11.95 9.01
C THR A 116 4.06 -12.49 9.65
N GLU A 117 4.52 -13.66 9.21
CA GLU A 117 5.62 -14.40 9.83
C GLU A 117 6.75 -14.67 8.83
N ARG A 118 7.97 -14.79 9.34
CA ARG A 118 9.12 -15.16 8.50
C ARG A 118 8.92 -16.58 7.98
N HIS A 119 9.19 -16.77 6.69
CA HIS A 119 9.18 -18.07 6.01
C HIS A 119 7.84 -18.82 5.97
N ARG A 120 6.74 -18.23 6.46
CA ARG A 120 5.39 -18.85 6.43
C ARG A 120 4.96 -19.18 4.99
N TYR A 121 5.25 -18.29 4.05
CA TYR A 121 5.07 -18.48 2.61
C TYR A 121 5.66 -19.80 2.06
N GLN A 122 6.71 -20.38 2.66
CA GLN A 122 7.29 -21.63 2.17
C GLN A 122 6.31 -22.81 2.23
N ARG A 123 5.26 -22.70 3.05
CA ARG A 123 4.22 -23.73 3.19
C ARG A 123 3.18 -23.71 2.08
N PHE A 124 3.04 -22.61 1.34
CA PHE A 124 1.96 -22.44 0.36
C PHE A 124 2.39 -21.80 -0.97
N ILE A 125 3.55 -21.15 -1.04
CA ILE A 125 4.21 -20.63 -2.25
C ILE A 125 5.74 -20.71 -2.03
N SER A 126 6.32 -21.91 -2.08
CA SER A 126 7.77 -22.08 -1.85
C SER A 126 8.64 -21.47 -2.96
N ASP A 127 8.10 -21.31 -4.17
CA ASP A 127 8.84 -20.81 -5.33
C ASP A 127 9.36 -19.37 -5.15
N ILE A 128 8.76 -18.59 -4.25
CA ILE A 128 9.20 -17.23 -3.93
C ILE A 128 10.26 -17.17 -2.82
N ALA A 129 10.82 -18.31 -2.38
CA ALA A 129 11.82 -18.35 -1.31
C ALA A 129 13.14 -17.62 -1.60
N GLY A 130 13.42 -17.31 -2.87
CA GLY A 130 14.55 -16.45 -3.26
C GLY A 130 14.26 -14.94 -3.16
N ASN A 131 13.02 -14.53 -2.88
CA ASN A 131 12.66 -13.13 -2.72
C ASN A 131 12.84 -12.68 -1.25
N ASP A 132 13.27 -11.43 -1.04
CA ASP A 132 13.35 -10.83 0.29
C ASP A 132 11.95 -10.45 0.82
N ILE A 133 11.28 -11.43 1.44
CA ILE A 133 9.92 -11.27 1.98
C ILE A 133 10.02 -10.75 3.42
N GLN A 134 9.36 -9.62 3.68
CA GLN A 134 9.50 -8.92 4.95
C GLN A 134 8.33 -9.20 5.91
N ALA A 135 8.62 -9.86 7.03
CA ALA A 135 7.61 -10.21 8.03
C ALA A 135 7.24 -9.03 8.95
N HIS A 136 5.96 -8.60 8.96
CA HIS A 136 5.46 -7.46 9.76
C HIS A 136 4.91 -7.83 11.13
N LYS A 137 4.67 -9.12 11.43
CA LYS A 137 4.18 -9.62 12.72
C LYS A 137 2.82 -9.05 13.15
N ASP A 138 1.94 -8.79 12.18
CA ASP A 138 0.63 -8.16 12.42
C ASP A 138 0.73 -6.81 13.19
N ASP A 139 1.84 -6.08 13.07
CA ASP A 139 2.08 -4.83 13.78
C ASP A 139 2.17 -3.61 12.84
N PRO A 140 1.31 -2.58 13.03
CA PRO A 140 1.34 -1.35 12.26
C PRO A 140 2.71 -0.66 12.22
N ARG A 141 3.44 -0.61 13.34
CA ARG A 141 4.75 0.06 13.39
C ARG A 141 5.79 -0.64 12.52
N ASN A 142 5.81 -1.96 12.55
CA ASN A 142 6.66 -2.79 11.71
C ASN A 142 6.32 -2.60 10.23
N VAL A 143 5.05 -2.61 9.85
CA VAL A 143 4.67 -2.43 8.44
C VAL A 143 5.01 -1.03 7.92
N VAL A 144 4.77 0.03 8.72
CA VAL A 144 5.21 1.40 8.39
C VAL A 144 6.70 1.43 8.12
N THR A 145 7.50 0.83 9.01
CA THR A 145 8.96 0.83 8.86
C THR A 145 9.41 0.14 7.57
N LYS A 146 8.81 -0.99 7.23
CA LYS A 146 9.15 -1.77 6.02
C LYS A 146 8.76 -1.04 4.74
N VAL A 147 7.52 -0.57 4.66
CA VAL A 147 7.00 0.16 3.49
C VAL A 147 7.81 1.44 3.29
N ARG A 148 8.03 2.22 4.35
CA ARG A 148 8.87 3.42 4.31
C ARG A 148 10.27 3.09 3.79
N ASN A 149 10.92 2.06 4.34
CA ASN A 149 12.32 1.76 3.98
C ASN A 149 12.43 1.34 2.52
N TRP A 150 11.48 0.51 2.06
CA TRP A 150 11.42 0.10 0.66
C TRP A 150 11.13 1.27 -0.29
N LEU A 151 10.17 2.15 0.02
CA LEU A 151 9.92 3.34 -0.80
C LEU A 151 11.12 4.30 -0.82
N ALA A 152 11.84 4.43 0.31
CA ALA A 152 13.01 5.28 0.41
C ALA A 152 14.18 4.81 -0.48
N THR A 153 14.33 3.50 -0.76
CA THR A 153 15.36 3.03 -1.71
C THR A 153 15.06 3.41 -3.17
N HIS A 154 13.83 3.83 -3.46
CA HIS A 154 13.37 4.23 -4.78
C HIS A 154 13.12 5.74 -4.88
N ALA A 155 13.24 6.47 -3.77
CA ALA A 155 13.22 7.92 -3.77
C ALA A 155 14.49 8.45 -4.46
N GLY A 156 14.36 9.52 -5.24
CA GLY A 156 15.49 10.15 -5.91
C GLY A 156 16.56 10.61 -4.93
N ALA A 157 17.83 10.56 -5.36
CA ALA A 157 18.98 10.94 -4.57
C ALA A 157 18.79 12.32 -3.91
N GLY A 158 19.06 12.39 -2.60
CA GLY A 158 18.94 13.62 -1.80
C GLY A 158 17.60 13.81 -1.10
N THR A 159 16.56 13.02 -1.35
CA THR A 159 15.30 13.13 -0.61
C THR A 159 15.54 12.72 0.85
N ALA A 160 15.48 13.68 1.78
CA ALA A 160 15.66 13.41 3.19
C ALA A 160 14.35 12.82 3.72
N VAL A 161 14.28 11.48 3.77
CA VAL A 161 13.07 10.77 4.20
C VAL A 161 13.16 10.53 5.70
N LEU A 162 12.16 10.94 6.48
CA LEU A 162 12.06 10.59 7.91
C LEU A 162 12.20 9.09 8.13
N GLY A 163 12.92 8.67 9.17
CA GLY A 163 13.01 7.25 9.53
C GLY A 163 11.64 6.64 9.89
N GLY A 164 11.56 5.29 9.92
CA GLY A 164 10.31 4.59 10.20
C GLY A 164 9.60 5.03 11.49
N ALA A 165 10.36 5.33 12.54
CA ALA A 165 9.82 5.87 13.79
C ALA A 165 9.17 7.26 13.62
N GLY A 166 9.76 8.14 12.80
CA GLY A 166 9.22 9.48 12.54
C GLY A 166 7.94 9.43 11.72
N VAL A 167 7.87 8.56 10.70
CA VAL A 167 6.65 8.33 9.92
C VAL A 167 5.56 7.69 10.79
N PHE A 168 5.91 6.72 11.64
CA PHE A 168 4.93 6.12 12.55
C PHE A 168 4.39 7.11 13.57
N ALA A 169 5.23 8.00 14.11
CA ALA A 169 4.75 9.07 14.99
C ALA A 169 3.77 10.01 14.27
N HIS A 170 3.99 10.31 12.98
CA HIS A 170 3.02 11.07 12.19
C HIS A 170 1.72 10.32 11.99
N TYR A 171 1.79 9.02 11.69
CA TYR A 171 0.61 8.18 11.58
C TYR A 171 -0.19 8.17 12.89
N GLN A 172 0.47 8.09 14.04
CA GLN A 172 -0.20 8.14 15.34
C GLN A 172 -0.93 9.48 15.57
N ARG A 173 -0.33 10.62 15.16
CA ARG A 173 -1.03 11.91 15.22
C ARG A 173 -2.24 11.94 14.30
N PHE A 174 -2.11 11.41 13.09
CA PHE A 174 -3.24 11.28 12.18
C PHE A 174 -4.37 10.45 12.79
N LEU A 175 -4.07 9.32 13.44
CA LEU A 175 -5.08 8.51 14.12
C LEU A 175 -5.78 9.22 15.29
N VAL A 176 -5.09 10.14 15.98
CA VAL A 176 -5.70 10.99 17.01
C VAL A 176 -6.67 12.00 16.40
N ASP A 177 -6.32 12.58 15.25
CA ASP A 177 -7.16 13.57 14.57
C ASP A 177 -8.31 12.93 13.76
N LEU A 178 -8.16 11.66 13.38
CA LEU A 178 -9.05 10.95 12.46
C LEU A 178 -10.53 10.94 12.91
N PRO A 179 -10.88 10.62 14.18
CA PRO A 179 -12.28 10.65 14.62
C PRO A 179 -12.93 12.02 14.42
N ALA A 180 -12.26 13.10 14.79
CA ALA A 180 -12.78 14.46 14.60
C ALA A 180 -12.93 14.83 13.12
N ILE A 181 -12.09 14.28 12.24
CA ILE A 181 -12.23 14.46 10.79
C ILE A 181 -13.41 13.66 10.25
N GLN A 182 -13.61 12.42 10.70
CA GLN A 182 -14.76 11.58 10.35
C GLN A 182 -16.07 12.24 10.77
N ASP A 183 -16.16 12.69 12.02
CA ASP A 183 -17.33 13.40 12.56
C ASP A 183 -17.69 14.64 11.73
N ARG A 184 -16.67 15.45 11.40
CA ARG A 184 -16.86 16.68 10.62
C ARG A 184 -17.34 16.40 9.19
N LEU A 185 -16.93 15.28 8.61
CA LEU A 185 -17.31 14.87 7.25
C LEU A 185 -18.59 14.01 7.24
N GLY A 186 -19.12 13.62 8.41
CA GLY A 186 -20.28 12.76 8.52
C GLY A 186 -20.02 11.31 8.09
N HIS A 187 -18.79 10.83 8.26
CA HIS A 187 -18.46 9.43 8.01
C HIS A 187 -18.65 8.58 9.27
N ASP A 188 -19.19 7.37 9.10
CA ASP A 188 -19.20 6.35 10.14
C ASP A 188 -17.78 5.80 10.39
N ASP A 189 -17.66 4.91 11.39
CA ASP A 189 -16.38 4.25 11.74
C ASP A 189 -15.77 3.47 10.57
N ASP A 190 -16.61 2.93 9.68
CA ASP A 190 -16.18 2.19 8.49
C ASP A 190 -15.97 3.14 7.29
N LEU A 191 -14.82 3.82 7.29
CA LEU A 191 -14.46 4.74 6.21
C LEU A 191 -14.07 3.97 4.93
N PRO A 192 -14.79 4.14 3.81
CA PRO A 192 -14.43 3.52 2.54
C PRO A 192 -13.01 3.87 2.11
N PHE A 193 -12.37 2.98 1.34
CA PHE A 193 -10.98 3.14 0.89
C PHE A 193 -10.71 4.51 0.23
N VAL A 194 -11.59 4.94 -0.68
CA VAL A 194 -11.45 6.20 -1.45
C VAL A 194 -11.55 7.42 -0.53
N ASP A 195 -12.42 7.35 0.48
CA ASP A 195 -12.60 8.42 1.46
C ASP A 195 -11.41 8.47 2.42
N TYR A 196 -10.90 7.31 2.85
CA TYR A 196 -9.70 7.22 3.68
C TYR A 196 -8.48 7.86 2.98
N GLN A 197 -8.25 7.57 1.70
CA GLN A 197 -7.20 8.25 0.93
C GLN A 197 -7.41 9.76 0.87
N THR A 198 -8.64 10.21 0.67
CA THR A 198 -8.99 11.64 0.60
C THR A 198 -8.71 12.33 1.93
N VAL A 199 -9.13 11.72 3.04
CA VAL A 199 -8.86 12.20 4.41
C VAL A 199 -7.37 12.27 4.69
N VAL A 200 -6.61 11.20 4.39
CA VAL A 200 -5.14 11.18 4.54
C VAL A 200 -4.49 12.29 3.72
N ARG A 201 -4.91 12.48 2.46
CA ARG A 201 -4.37 13.53 1.57
C ARG A 201 -4.61 14.92 2.13
N HIS A 202 -5.82 15.20 2.61
CA HIS A 202 -6.15 16.49 3.20
C HIS A 202 -5.38 16.73 4.50
N TRP A 203 -5.27 15.72 5.36
CA TRP A 203 -4.52 15.84 6.60
C TRP A 203 -3.03 16.10 6.35
N LEU A 204 -2.40 15.34 5.43
CA LEU A 204 -0.99 15.53 5.07
C LEU A 204 -0.70 16.89 4.43
N ALA A 205 -1.68 17.52 3.78
CA ALA A 205 -1.54 18.87 3.25
C ALA A 205 -1.44 19.94 4.36
N GLY A 206 -2.13 19.74 5.49
CA GLY A 206 -2.03 20.60 6.67
C GLY A 206 -0.92 20.21 7.64
N SER A 207 -0.49 18.95 7.59
CA SER A 207 0.51 18.34 8.49
C SER A 207 1.57 17.56 7.69
N PRO A 208 2.35 18.24 6.82
CA PRO A 208 3.35 17.57 5.99
C PRO A 208 4.44 16.92 6.85
N LEU A 209 5.09 15.87 6.33
CA LEU A 209 6.27 15.32 6.97
C LEU A 209 7.36 16.41 7.05
N PRO A 210 8.04 16.59 8.20
CA PRO A 210 9.16 17.52 8.32
C PRO A 210 10.25 17.21 7.29
N ASP A 211 10.74 18.27 6.63
CA ASP A 211 11.88 18.17 5.73
C ASP A 211 13.12 17.91 6.57
N ALA A 212 13.73 16.73 6.41
CA ALA A 212 14.95 16.38 7.14
C ALA A 212 16.18 17.19 6.69
N ARG A 213 16.06 18.13 5.73
CA ARG A 213 17.07 19.15 5.42
C ARG A 213 16.89 20.47 6.19
N ALA A 214 15.77 20.65 6.90
CA ALA A 214 15.43 21.91 7.58
C ALA A 214 15.79 21.93 9.08
N SER A 215 16.57 20.94 9.55
CA SER A 215 17.08 20.83 10.93
C SER A 215 18.58 20.99 11.01
#